data_AF-A0A3B0VJL6-F1
#
_entry.id   AF-A0A3B0VJL6-F1
#
_cell.length_a   1.000
_cell.length_b   1.000
_cell.length_c   1.000
_cell.angle_alpha   90.00
_cell.angle_beta   90.00
_cell.angle_gamma   90.00
#
_symmetry.space_group_name_H-M   'P 1'
#
loop_
_entity.id
_entity.type
_entity.pdbx_description
1 polymer ?
#
loop_
_entity_poly.entity_id
_entity_poly.type
_entity_poly.pdbx_seq_one_letter_code
_entity_poly.pdbx_strand_id
1 'polypeptide(L)'
;DRTLIRLIELENPDSAIIFCNTRQRVHYVSTVLRRFGYNADELSGDLAQKDREKVMGNLREGKLRFLVATDVAARGIDISNLSHVFQYELPDDPEIYIHRAGRTGRAGATGVAISLVGDFTEQVQLKKIAKQYKITFEERTSPDKEALAKVVAERMTARLEAHMRDRDKLQIERLQRFVPMVQDLSSSEEGVALMALLLDDYYQKSLHAPPAGVEIAPPRRQERSSRPKKSRHRRGSGRSRRN
;
A
#
# COMPACT_ATOMS: atom_id res chain seq x y z
N ASP A 1 16.53 -1.29 -4.69
CA ASP A 1 15.42 -0.77 -5.53
C ASP A 1 14.77 -1.86 -6.39
N ARG A 2 15.47 -2.52 -7.33
CA ARG A 2 14.87 -3.53 -8.21
C ARG A 2 14.11 -4.64 -7.48
N THR A 3 14.65 -5.16 -6.39
CA THR A 3 13.98 -6.17 -5.56
C THR A 3 12.68 -5.65 -4.95
N LEU A 4 12.64 -4.39 -4.46
CA LEU A 4 11.43 -3.79 -3.92
C LEU A 4 10.34 -3.70 -4.99
N ILE A 5 10.69 -3.26 -6.20
CA ILE A 5 9.73 -3.18 -7.31
C ILE A 5 9.15 -4.56 -7.62
N ARG A 6 9.99 -5.58 -7.76
CA ARG A 6 9.53 -6.96 -8.02
C ARG A 6 8.62 -7.49 -6.93
N LEU A 7 8.91 -7.19 -5.66
CA LEU A 7 8.06 -7.58 -4.54
C LEU A 7 6.72 -6.85 -4.58
N ILE A 8 6.70 -5.55 -4.91
CA ILE A 8 5.47 -4.79 -5.10
C ILE A 8 4.65 -5.37 -6.26
N GLU A 9 5.28 -5.74 -7.37
CA GLU A 9 4.59 -6.36 -8.50
C GLU A 9 4.05 -7.76 -8.15
N LEU A 10 4.81 -8.56 -7.42
CA LEU A 10 4.41 -9.90 -7.00
C LEU A 10 3.24 -9.85 -6.01
N GLU A 11 3.41 -9.13 -4.91
CA GLU A 11 2.44 -9.05 -3.81
C GLU A 11 1.24 -8.15 -4.12
N ASN A 12 1.42 -7.17 -5.01
CA ASN A 12 0.41 -6.21 -5.44
C ASN A 12 -0.40 -5.58 -4.30
N PRO A 13 0.27 -4.89 -3.36
CA PRO A 13 -0.35 -4.40 -2.14
C PRO A 13 -1.39 -3.31 -2.43
N ASP A 14 -2.53 -3.34 -1.72
CA ASP A 14 -3.52 -2.27 -1.76
C ASP A 14 -2.90 -0.93 -1.33
N SER A 15 -2.25 -0.95 -0.17
CA SER A 15 -1.46 0.15 0.38
C SER A 15 -0.30 -0.40 1.18
N ALA A 16 0.83 0.30 1.15
CA ALA A 16 2.01 -0.09 1.89
C ALA A 16 2.79 1.08 2.45
N ILE A 17 3.46 0.84 3.57
CA ILE A 17 4.51 1.73 4.08
C ILE A 17 5.87 1.07 3.86
N ILE A 18 6.82 1.85 3.36
CA ILE A 18 8.20 1.45 3.12
C ILE A 18 9.08 2.22 4.09
N PHE A 19 9.66 1.51 5.05
CA PHE A 19 10.53 2.11 6.06
C PHE A 19 11.98 2.15 5.60
N CYS A 20 12.58 3.32 5.69
CA CYS A 20 14.01 3.53 5.52
C CYS A 20 14.60 4.19 6.77
N ASN A 21 15.90 4.02 6.98
CA ASN A 21 16.56 4.52 8.19
C ASN A 21 16.88 6.01 8.10
N THR A 22 17.17 6.52 6.90
CA THR A 22 17.57 7.93 6.69
C THR A 22 16.62 8.67 5.76
N ARG A 23 16.57 10.00 5.90
CA ARG A 23 15.76 10.87 5.03
C ARG A 23 16.20 10.83 3.57
N GLN A 24 17.51 10.76 3.33
CA GLN A 24 18.06 10.63 1.99
C GLN A 24 17.57 9.35 1.31
N ARG A 25 17.50 8.25 2.06
CA ARG A 25 16.98 6.97 1.55
C ARG A 25 15.49 7.01 1.31
N VAL A 26 14.72 7.65 2.19
CA VAL A 26 13.30 7.93 1.95
C VAL A 26 13.09 8.68 0.63
N HIS A 27 13.83 9.77 0.41
CA HIS A 27 13.72 10.58 -0.80
C HIS A 27 14.12 9.83 -2.07
N TYR A 28 15.20 9.04 -1.99
CA TYR A 28 15.64 8.19 -3.08
C TYR A 28 14.57 7.16 -3.46
N VAL A 29 14.06 6.39 -2.48
CA VAL A 29 13.08 5.32 -2.72
C VAL A 29 11.76 5.89 -3.22
N SER A 30 11.28 7.01 -2.65
CA SER A 30 10.03 7.66 -3.11
C SER A 30 10.15 8.11 -4.57
N THR A 31 11.30 8.68 -4.96
CA THR A 31 11.58 9.11 -6.32
C THR A 31 11.67 7.94 -7.29
N VAL A 32 12.30 6.84 -6.89
CA VAL A 32 12.34 5.61 -7.69
C VAL A 32 10.91 5.11 -7.92
N LEU A 33 10.10 4.94 -6.87
CA LEU A 33 8.73 4.46 -7.00
C LEU A 33 7.90 5.33 -7.96
N ARG A 34 7.97 6.66 -7.83
CA ARG A 34 7.28 7.58 -8.74
C ARG A 34 7.76 7.45 -10.19
N ARG A 35 9.05 7.27 -10.43
CA ARG A 35 9.61 7.05 -11.78
C ARG A 35 9.14 5.75 -12.41
N PHE A 36 8.87 4.73 -11.61
CA PHE A 36 8.25 3.47 -12.04
C PHE A 36 6.72 3.56 -12.17
N GLY A 37 6.12 4.75 -12.04
CA GLY A 37 4.67 4.95 -12.20
C GLY A 37 3.86 4.70 -10.93
N TYR A 38 4.47 4.34 -9.80
CA TYR A 38 3.72 4.10 -8.57
C TYR A 38 3.24 5.41 -7.93
N ASN A 39 2.02 5.36 -7.40
CA ASN A 39 1.47 6.43 -6.57
C ASN A 39 2.13 6.40 -5.19
N ALA A 40 3.25 7.11 -5.07
CA ALA A 40 4.13 7.09 -3.91
C ALA A 40 4.53 8.50 -3.44
N ASP A 41 4.61 8.68 -2.13
CA ASP A 41 5.01 9.93 -1.50
C ASP A 41 5.88 9.66 -0.27
N GLU A 42 6.52 10.70 0.25
CA GLU A 42 7.45 10.60 1.36
C GLU A 42 6.95 11.28 2.64
N LEU A 43 7.40 10.73 3.77
CA LEU A 43 7.17 11.29 5.08
C LEU A 43 8.46 11.25 5.90
N SER A 44 9.09 12.40 6.00
CA SER A 44 10.32 12.63 6.75
C SER A 44 10.15 13.80 7.72
N GLY A 45 11.07 13.93 8.70
CA GLY A 45 10.95 14.90 9.79
C GLY A 45 11.19 16.36 9.41
N ASP A 46 11.63 16.62 8.19
CA ASP A 46 11.85 17.94 7.58
C ASP A 46 10.67 18.40 6.70
N LEU A 47 9.68 17.54 6.48
CA LEU A 47 8.49 17.89 5.72
C LEU A 47 7.70 18.96 6.49
N ALA A 48 7.32 20.04 5.80
CA ALA A 48 6.52 21.10 6.40
C ALA A 48 5.17 20.51 6.91
N GLN A 49 4.66 21.04 8.01
CA GLN A 49 3.44 20.51 8.65
C GLN A 49 2.25 20.44 7.68
N LYS A 50 2.10 21.42 6.80
CA LYS A 50 1.05 21.46 5.76
C LYS A 50 1.19 20.31 4.76
N ASP A 51 2.42 20.02 4.31
CA ASP A 51 2.67 18.95 3.36
C ASP A 51 2.50 17.58 4.04
N ARG A 52 2.93 17.46 5.30
CA ARG A 52 2.66 16.28 6.14
C ARG A 52 1.16 15.98 6.24
N GLU A 53 0.34 16.99 6.52
CA GLU A 53 -1.12 16.84 6.58
C GLU A 53 -1.71 16.42 5.23
N LYS A 54 -1.20 16.96 4.12
CA LYS A 54 -1.62 16.59 2.77
C LYS A 54 -1.28 15.13 2.43
N VAL A 55 -0.04 14.70 2.66
CA VAL A 55 0.40 13.31 2.44
C VAL A 55 -0.47 12.36 3.27
N MET A 56 -0.71 12.71 4.53
CA MET A 56 -1.55 11.92 5.42
C MET A 56 -3.02 11.88 5.02
N GLY A 57 -3.56 12.99 4.51
CA GLY A 57 -4.90 13.06 3.95
C GLY A 57 -5.04 12.12 2.74
N ASN A 58 -4.10 12.21 1.79
CA ASN A 58 -4.09 11.36 0.60
C ASN A 58 -4.01 9.87 0.96
N LEU A 59 -3.21 9.49 1.95
CA LEU A 59 -3.11 8.10 2.42
C LEU A 59 -4.43 7.60 3.02
N ARG A 60 -5.09 8.41 3.87
CA ARG A 60 -6.37 8.04 4.50
C ARG A 60 -7.53 7.98 3.49
N GLU A 61 -7.47 8.79 2.45
CA GLU A 61 -8.46 8.81 1.36
C GLU A 61 -8.21 7.71 0.32
N GLY A 62 -7.15 6.90 0.48
CA GLY A 62 -6.78 5.87 -0.51
C GLY A 62 -6.22 6.42 -1.81
N LYS A 63 -5.95 7.74 -1.88
CA LYS A 63 -5.35 8.41 -3.03
C LYS A 63 -3.84 8.21 -3.10
N LEU A 64 -3.21 7.74 -2.03
CA LEU A 64 -1.79 7.39 -1.97
C LEU A 64 -1.67 5.91 -1.62
N ARG A 65 -1.00 5.13 -2.48
CA ARG A 65 -0.80 3.69 -2.23
C ARG A 65 0.44 3.41 -1.41
N PHE A 66 1.53 4.11 -1.70
CA PHE A 66 2.84 3.81 -1.11
C PHE A 66 3.37 5.02 -0.33
N LEU A 67 3.57 4.84 0.97
CA LEU A 67 4.21 5.84 1.81
C LEU A 67 5.63 5.42 2.13
N VAL A 68 6.63 6.23 1.78
CA VAL A 68 8.03 5.98 2.18
C VAL A 68 8.36 6.85 3.38
N ALA A 69 8.82 6.26 4.49
CA ALA A 69 8.95 7.01 5.75
C ALA A 69 10.14 6.58 6.61
N THR A 70 10.57 7.49 7.49
CA THR A 70 11.45 7.16 8.64
C THR A 70 10.62 6.88 9.89
N ASP A 71 11.22 6.21 10.88
CA ASP A 71 10.56 5.91 12.15
C ASP A 71 10.08 7.17 12.87
N VAL A 72 10.93 8.20 12.91
CA VAL A 72 10.63 9.45 13.61
C VAL A 72 9.40 10.13 13.01
N ALA A 73 9.30 10.12 11.67
CA ALA A 73 8.20 10.77 10.98
C ALA A 73 6.89 9.96 11.07
N ALA A 74 6.99 8.63 11.13
CA ALA A 74 5.85 7.71 11.26
C ALA A 74 5.35 7.53 12.72
N ARG A 75 6.17 7.89 13.72
CA ARG A 75 5.77 7.87 15.14
C ARG A 75 4.69 8.93 15.42
N GLY A 76 3.72 8.55 16.26
CA GLY A 76 2.63 9.44 16.66
C GLY A 76 1.56 9.71 15.59
N ILE A 77 1.68 9.08 14.42
CA ILE A 77 0.63 9.14 13.40
C ILE A 77 -0.15 7.82 13.43
N ASP A 78 -1.48 7.94 13.36
CA ASP A 78 -2.39 6.83 13.13
C ASP A 78 -2.35 6.40 11.66
N ILE A 79 -1.20 5.83 11.27
CA ILE A 79 -1.03 5.07 10.03
C ILE A 79 -1.18 3.62 10.43
N SER A 80 -2.43 3.16 10.50
CA SER A 80 -2.79 1.79 10.84
C SER A 80 -3.62 1.19 9.72
N ASN A 81 -3.66 -0.14 9.65
CA ASN A 81 -4.43 -0.93 8.68
C ASN A 81 -3.92 -0.85 7.23
N LEU A 82 -2.60 -0.72 7.05
CA LEU A 82 -1.99 -0.94 5.73
C LEU A 82 -1.99 -2.44 5.42
N SER A 83 -2.16 -2.83 4.16
CA SER A 83 -2.11 -4.25 3.78
C SER A 83 -0.68 -4.79 3.89
N HIS A 84 0.31 -3.94 3.61
CA HIS A 84 1.72 -4.34 3.61
C HIS A 84 2.63 -3.35 4.36
N VAL A 85 3.69 -3.90 4.95
CA VAL A 85 4.84 -3.15 5.47
C VAL A 85 6.10 -3.69 4.79
N PHE A 86 6.85 -2.83 4.14
CA PHE A 86 8.18 -3.14 3.64
C PHE A 86 9.22 -2.50 4.57
N GLN A 87 10.06 -3.33 5.17
CA GLN A 87 11.27 -2.86 5.84
C GLN A 87 12.39 -2.87 4.81
N TYR A 88 12.56 -1.74 4.12
CA TYR A 88 13.54 -1.59 3.05
C TYR A 88 14.97 -1.62 3.59
N GLU A 89 15.16 -1.12 4.81
CA GLU A 89 16.37 -1.22 5.61
C GLU A 89 15.97 -1.71 7.00
N LEU A 90 16.72 -2.65 7.59
CA LEU A 90 16.44 -3.10 8.95
C LEU A 90 16.79 -1.98 9.96
N PRO A 91 16.00 -1.80 11.02
CA PRO A 91 16.38 -0.91 12.11
C PRO A 91 17.44 -1.58 13.00
N ASP A 92 18.34 -0.77 13.58
CA ASP A 92 19.35 -1.27 14.51
C ASP A 92 18.74 -1.83 15.82
N ASP A 93 17.59 -1.27 16.21
CA ASP A 93 16.86 -1.65 17.42
C ASP A 93 15.74 -2.66 17.10
N PRO A 94 15.77 -3.87 17.69
CA PRO A 94 14.70 -4.88 17.57
C PRO A 94 13.31 -4.38 17.95
N GLU A 95 13.17 -3.45 18.90
CA GLU A 95 11.86 -2.90 19.28
C GLU A 95 11.27 -2.03 18.16
N ILE A 96 12.12 -1.29 17.43
CA ILE A 96 11.70 -0.50 16.27
C ILE A 96 11.17 -1.43 15.17
N TYR A 97 11.80 -2.59 14.95
CA TYR A 97 11.31 -3.58 13.98
C TYR A 97 9.83 -3.94 14.24
N ILE A 98 9.48 -4.22 15.49
CA ILE A 98 8.12 -4.57 15.89
C ILE A 98 7.17 -3.38 15.69
N HIS A 99 7.60 -2.16 16.00
CA HIS A 99 6.79 -0.96 15.76
C HIS A 99 6.51 -0.68 14.27
N ARG A 100 7.47 -1.02 13.40
CA ARG A 100 7.32 -0.96 11.93
C ARG A 100 6.36 -2.04 11.45
N ALA A 101 6.63 -3.30 11.78
CA ALA A 101 5.78 -4.43 11.38
C ALA A 101 4.35 -4.26 11.88
N GLY A 102 4.17 -3.71 13.08
CA GLY A 102 2.87 -3.41 13.65
C GLY A 102 2.07 -2.30 12.95
N ARG A 103 2.48 -1.79 11.78
CA ARG A 103 1.65 -0.89 10.94
C ARG A 103 0.65 -1.63 10.06
N THR A 104 0.83 -2.94 9.89
CA THR A 104 -0.13 -3.84 9.23
C THR A 104 -0.78 -4.79 10.25
N GLY A 105 -1.81 -5.54 9.83
CA GLY A 105 -2.39 -6.65 10.60
C GLY A 105 -3.06 -6.26 11.92
N ARG A 106 -3.64 -5.06 12.02
CA ARG A 106 -4.31 -4.58 13.25
C ARG A 106 -5.81 -4.88 13.25
N ALA A 107 -6.40 -4.93 14.45
CA ALA A 107 -7.84 -5.09 14.67
C ALA A 107 -8.45 -6.35 14.00
N GLY A 108 -7.68 -7.44 13.92
CA GLY A 108 -8.12 -8.71 13.33
C GLY A 108 -7.98 -8.78 11.79
N ALA A 109 -7.50 -7.72 11.14
CA ALA A 109 -7.14 -7.77 9.73
C ALA A 109 -5.86 -8.60 9.51
N THR A 110 -5.76 -9.25 8.35
CA THR A 110 -4.52 -9.86 7.88
C THR A 110 -3.55 -8.77 7.40
N GLY A 111 -2.26 -9.07 7.46
CA GLY A 111 -1.22 -8.11 7.10
C GLY A 111 0.09 -8.80 6.78
N VAL A 112 0.85 -8.24 5.84
CA VAL A 112 2.11 -8.83 5.37
C VAL A 112 3.26 -7.87 5.68
N ALA A 113 4.26 -8.34 6.42
CA ALA A 113 5.48 -7.59 6.69
C ALA A 113 6.67 -8.27 6.00
N ILE A 114 7.31 -7.55 5.07
CA ILE A 114 8.43 -8.05 4.26
C ILE A 114 9.67 -7.26 4.62
N SER A 115 10.76 -7.96 4.93
CA SER A 115 12.06 -7.34 5.22
C SER A 115 13.02 -7.63 4.09
N LEU A 116 13.66 -6.59 3.55
CA LEU A 116 14.73 -6.75 2.59
C LEU A 116 16.04 -6.90 3.36
N VAL A 117 16.76 -7.98 3.09
CA VAL A 117 18.01 -8.34 3.75
C VAL A 117 19.04 -8.60 2.66
N GLY A 118 20.07 -7.76 2.59
CA GLY A 118 21.09 -7.82 1.56
C GLY A 118 22.41 -8.39 2.08
N ASP A 119 22.86 -7.92 3.24
CA ASP A 119 24.18 -8.28 3.77
C ASP A 119 24.14 -9.27 4.95
N PHE A 120 25.30 -9.82 5.29
CA PHE A 120 25.43 -10.76 6.39
C PHE A 120 25.08 -10.13 7.75
N THR A 121 25.34 -8.83 7.93
CA THR A 121 25.07 -8.11 9.17
C THR A 121 23.58 -8.03 9.42
N GLU A 122 22.80 -7.67 8.40
CA GLU A 122 21.34 -7.62 8.40
C GLU A 122 20.75 -9.00 8.65
N GLN A 123 21.32 -10.07 8.08
CA GLN A 123 20.88 -11.45 8.38
C GLN A 123 21.06 -11.80 9.86
N VAL A 124 22.21 -11.44 10.44
CA VAL A 124 22.48 -11.67 11.87
C VAL A 124 21.53 -10.83 12.74
N GLN A 125 21.28 -9.57 12.38
CA GLN A 125 20.32 -8.71 13.06
C GLN A 125 18.91 -9.32 13.02
N LEU A 126 18.44 -9.77 11.85
CA LEU A 126 17.13 -10.39 11.70
C LEU A 126 17.00 -11.67 12.54
N LYS A 127 18.05 -12.51 12.59
CA LYS A 127 18.09 -13.71 13.45
C LYS A 127 18.00 -13.36 14.94
N LYS A 128 18.61 -12.26 15.39
CA LYS A 128 18.47 -11.77 16.77
C LYS A 128 17.04 -11.36 17.06
N ILE A 129 16.41 -10.60 16.16
CA ILE A 129 15.00 -10.19 16.26
C ILE A 129 14.09 -11.43 16.32
N ALA A 130 14.30 -12.39 15.43
CA ALA A 130 13.54 -13.66 15.39
C ALA A 130 13.59 -14.38 16.73
N LYS A 131 14.79 -14.52 17.31
CA LYS A 131 15.00 -15.20 18.59
C LYS A 131 14.37 -14.44 19.76
N GLN A 132 14.54 -13.12 19.80
CA GLN A 132 14.05 -12.28 20.90
C GLN A 132 12.52 -12.26 20.96
N TYR A 133 11.87 -12.10 19.80
CA TYR A 133 10.41 -11.99 19.72
C TYR A 133 9.70 -13.29 19.34
N LYS A 134 10.45 -14.39 19.22
CA LYS A 134 9.94 -15.72 18.83
C LYS A 134 9.16 -15.68 17.51
N ILE A 135 9.69 -14.95 16.54
CA ILE A 135 9.12 -14.82 15.20
C ILE A 135 9.75 -15.88 14.30
N THR A 136 8.91 -16.65 13.60
CA THR A 136 9.35 -17.53 12.51
C THR A 136 9.28 -16.73 11.21
N PHE A 137 10.43 -16.41 10.63
CA PHE A 137 10.48 -15.79 9.32
C PHE A 137 10.38 -16.83 8.21
N GLU A 138 9.60 -16.54 7.19
CA GLU A 138 9.65 -17.27 5.92
C GLU A 138 10.75 -16.65 5.05
N GLU A 139 11.84 -17.37 4.87
CA GLU A 139 12.92 -16.92 3.98
C GLU A 139 12.53 -17.17 2.52
N ARG A 140 12.54 -16.10 1.72
CA ARG A 140 12.28 -16.15 0.28
C ARG A 140 13.45 -15.54 -0.48
N THR A 141 13.80 -16.14 -1.61
CA THR A 141 14.74 -15.53 -2.54
C THR A 141 14.06 -14.39 -3.32
N SER A 142 14.86 -13.50 -3.90
CA SER A 142 14.36 -12.45 -4.79
C SER A 142 13.52 -13.07 -5.92
N PRO A 143 12.35 -12.51 -6.28
CA PRO A 143 11.53 -13.06 -7.34
C PRO A 143 12.31 -13.20 -8.64
N ASP A 144 12.23 -14.40 -9.20
CA ASP A 144 12.77 -14.68 -10.53
C ASP A 144 12.02 -13.87 -11.59
N LYS A 145 12.73 -13.43 -12.63
CA LYS A 145 12.16 -12.55 -13.66
C LYS A 145 11.10 -13.25 -14.49
N GLU A 146 11.29 -14.53 -14.82
CA GLU A 146 10.35 -15.29 -15.64
C GLU A 146 9.09 -15.60 -14.83
N ALA A 147 9.26 -16.02 -13.58
CA ALA A 147 8.15 -16.24 -12.66
C ALA A 147 7.32 -14.95 -12.47
N LEU A 148 7.99 -13.81 -12.29
CA LEU A 148 7.31 -12.52 -12.14
C LEU A 148 6.56 -12.12 -13.42
N ALA A 149 7.17 -12.27 -14.59
CA ALA A 149 6.54 -11.97 -15.87
C ALA A 149 5.25 -12.77 -16.06
N LYS A 150 5.25 -14.05 -15.66
CA LYS A 150 4.05 -14.90 -15.69
C LYS A 150 2.94 -14.37 -14.78
N VAL A 151 3.26 -14.04 -13.52
CA VAL A 151 2.27 -13.50 -12.57
C VAL A 151 1.67 -12.18 -13.07
N VAL A 152 2.51 -11.29 -13.60
CA VAL A 152 2.06 -10.01 -14.17
C VAL A 152 1.17 -10.25 -15.40
N ALA A 153 1.54 -11.17 -16.28
CA ALA A 153 0.76 -11.52 -17.46
C ALA A 153 -0.62 -12.11 -17.08
N GLU A 154 -0.68 -13.04 -16.13
CA GLU A 154 -1.94 -13.61 -15.63
C GLU A 154 -2.87 -12.52 -15.05
N ARG A 155 -2.32 -11.62 -14.24
CA ARG A 155 -3.07 -10.50 -13.66
C ARG A 155 -3.58 -9.55 -14.75
N MET A 156 -2.74 -9.27 -15.75
CA MET A 156 -3.11 -8.40 -16.86
C MET A 156 -4.28 -8.98 -17.66
N THR A 157 -4.18 -10.25 -18.03
CA THR A 157 -5.22 -10.98 -18.74
C THR A 157 -6.53 -10.95 -17.96
N ALA A 158 -6.51 -11.29 -16.67
CA ALA A 158 -7.70 -11.24 -15.82
C ALA A 158 -8.35 -9.84 -15.78
N ARG A 159 -7.53 -8.78 -15.76
CA ARG A 159 -8.01 -7.40 -15.77
C ARG A 159 -8.63 -7.02 -17.11
N LEU A 160 -8.02 -7.42 -18.23
CA LEU A 160 -8.55 -7.19 -19.57
C LEU A 160 -9.86 -7.94 -19.79
N GLU A 161 -9.95 -9.19 -19.35
CA GLU A 161 -11.18 -9.98 -19.39
C GLU A 161 -12.30 -9.34 -18.57
N ALA A 162 -12.00 -8.85 -17.36
CA ALA A 162 -12.97 -8.12 -16.56
C ALA A 162 -13.47 -6.86 -17.28
N HIS A 163 -12.56 -6.05 -17.84
CA HIS A 163 -12.94 -4.87 -18.63
C HIS A 163 -13.75 -5.23 -19.87
N MET A 164 -13.48 -6.39 -20.49
CA MET A 164 -14.25 -6.89 -21.63
C MET A 164 -15.67 -7.29 -21.23
N ARG A 165 -15.85 -7.91 -20.05
CA ARG A 165 -17.18 -8.28 -19.52
C ARG A 165 -18.05 -7.07 -19.20
N ASP A 166 -17.46 -5.96 -18.80
CA ASP A 166 -18.17 -4.73 -18.45
C ASP A 166 -18.59 -3.87 -19.66
N ARG A 167 -18.25 -4.28 -20.89
CA ARG A 167 -18.56 -3.50 -22.10
C ARG A 167 -20.00 -3.65 -22.56
N ASP A 168 -20.58 -2.55 -23.03
CA ASP A 168 -21.88 -2.55 -23.69
C ASP A 168 -21.81 -3.02 -25.17
N LYS A 169 -22.97 -3.23 -25.80
CA LYS A 169 -23.06 -3.71 -27.19
C LYS A 169 -22.34 -2.81 -28.20
N LEU A 170 -22.44 -1.49 -28.05
CA LEU A 170 -21.82 -0.53 -28.96
C LEU A 170 -20.30 -0.55 -28.81
N GLN A 171 -19.80 -0.66 -27.58
CA GLN A 171 -18.38 -0.79 -27.29
C GLN A 171 -17.80 -2.10 -27.84
N ILE A 172 -18.54 -3.20 -27.76
CA ILE A 172 -18.15 -4.49 -28.36
C ILE A 172 -18.08 -4.37 -29.89
N GLU A 173 -19.08 -3.76 -30.53
CA GLU A 173 -19.07 -3.53 -31.98
C GLU A 173 -17.87 -2.67 -32.41
N ARG A 174 -17.58 -1.59 -31.66
CA ARG A 174 -16.40 -0.74 -31.91
C ARG A 174 -15.09 -1.51 -31.77
N LEU A 175 -14.99 -2.42 -30.78
CA LEU A 175 -13.81 -3.26 -30.56
C LEU A 175 -13.59 -4.22 -31.75
N GLN A 176 -14.66 -4.81 -32.30
CA GLN A 176 -14.58 -5.75 -33.42
C GLN A 176 -13.91 -5.14 -34.67
N ARG A 177 -14.01 -3.83 -34.88
CA ARG A 177 -13.36 -3.13 -36.01
C ARG A 177 -11.83 -3.21 -35.98
N PHE A 178 -11.25 -3.41 -34.80
CA PHE A 178 -9.79 -3.51 -34.62
C PHE A 178 -9.27 -4.95 -34.68
N VAL A 179 -10.14 -5.96 -34.66
CA VAL A 179 -9.71 -7.38 -34.63
C VAL A 179 -8.84 -7.75 -35.83
N PRO A 180 -9.19 -7.41 -37.10
CA PRO A 180 -8.34 -7.74 -38.24
C PRO A 180 -6.96 -7.09 -38.13
N MET A 181 -6.92 -5.80 -37.73
CA MET A 181 -5.65 -5.08 -37.53
C MET A 181 -4.78 -5.74 -36.45
N VAL A 182 -5.36 -6.19 -35.33
CA VAL A 182 -4.61 -6.89 -34.27
C VAL A 182 -4.05 -8.22 -34.77
N GLN A 183 -4.83 -8.97 -35.56
CA GLN A 183 -4.37 -10.23 -36.17
C GLN A 183 -3.20 -9.99 -37.12
N ASP A 184 -3.30 -8.96 -37.98
CA ASP A 184 -2.22 -8.58 -38.89
C ASP A 184 -0.96 -8.15 -38.12
N LEU A 185 -1.10 -7.27 -37.12
CA LEU A 185 0.02 -6.81 -36.29
C LEU A 185 0.72 -7.97 -35.57
N SER A 186 -0.03 -8.97 -35.10
CA SER A 186 0.54 -10.14 -34.41
C SER A 186 1.44 -11.01 -35.29
N SER A 187 1.42 -10.82 -36.60
CA SER A 187 2.23 -11.57 -37.57
C SER A 187 3.61 -10.96 -37.83
N SER A 188 3.92 -9.79 -37.27
CA SER A 188 5.17 -9.05 -37.50
C SER A 188 5.83 -8.64 -36.18
N GLU A 189 7.17 -8.59 -36.13
CA GLU A 189 7.91 -8.13 -34.94
C GLU A 189 7.55 -6.68 -34.56
N GLU A 190 7.42 -5.81 -35.57
CA GLU A 190 7.04 -4.42 -35.39
C GLU A 190 5.62 -4.29 -34.81
N GLY A 191 4.68 -5.09 -35.31
CA GLY A 191 3.31 -5.11 -34.78
C GLY A 191 3.22 -5.68 -33.37
N VAL A 192 4.03 -6.68 -33.02
CA VAL A 192 4.19 -7.16 -31.64
C VAL A 192 4.71 -6.06 -30.72
N ALA A 193 5.68 -5.26 -31.16
CA ALA A 193 6.17 -4.12 -30.38
C ALA A 193 5.09 -3.06 -30.12
N LEU A 194 4.22 -2.77 -31.11
CA LEU A 194 3.10 -1.85 -30.93
C LEU A 194 2.05 -2.39 -29.95
N MET A 195 1.75 -3.69 -29.98
CA MET A 195 0.85 -4.31 -29.00
C MET A 195 1.47 -4.31 -27.60
N ALA A 196 2.77 -4.57 -27.49
CA ALA A 196 3.50 -4.48 -26.22
C ALA A 196 3.47 -3.07 -25.63
N LEU A 197 3.62 -2.02 -26.46
CA LEU A 197 3.47 -0.62 -26.04
C LEU A 197 2.08 -0.35 -25.44
N LEU A 198 1.01 -0.79 -26.12
CA LEU A 198 -0.37 -0.61 -25.62
C LEU A 198 -0.60 -1.34 -24.28
N LEU A 199 -0.04 -2.54 -24.14
CA LEU A 199 -0.12 -3.31 -22.90
C LEU A 199 0.67 -2.66 -21.76
N ASP A 200 1.87 -2.14 -22.03
CA ASP A 200 2.68 -1.41 -21.04
C ASP A 200 1.95 -0.13 -20.59
N ASP A 201 1.47 0.70 -21.52
CA ASP A 201 0.71 1.91 -21.19
C ASP A 201 -0.52 1.61 -20.34
N TYR A 202 -1.22 0.51 -20.63
CA TYR A 202 -2.35 0.06 -19.85
C TYR A 202 -1.94 -0.48 -18.47
N TYR A 203 -0.82 -1.20 -18.39
CA TYR A 203 -0.24 -1.68 -17.13
C TYR A 203 0.18 -0.52 -16.22
N GLN A 204 0.91 0.45 -16.75
CA GLN A 204 1.37 1.62 -16.00
C GLN A 204 0.21 2.38 -15.36
N LYS A 205 -0.89 2.59 -16.11
CA LYS A 205 -2.12 3.21 -15.57
C LYS A 205 -2.71 2.42 -14.40
N SER A 206 -2.57 1.09 -14.40
CA SER A 206 -3.05 0.25 -13.31
C SER A 206 -2.24 0.37 -12.02
N LEU A 207 -0.98 0.82 -12.07
CA LEU A 207 -0.12 0.96 -10.90
C LEU A 207 -0.51 2.15 -10.01
N HIS A 208 -1.28 3.10 -10.52
CA HIS A 208 -1.72 4.27 -9.74
C HIS A 208 -2.83 3.98 -8.72
N ALA A 209 -3.59 2.90 -8.92
CA ALA A 209 -4.75 2.55 -8.11
C ALA A 209 -4.58 1.17 -7.45
N PRO A 210 -5.21 0.93 -6.27
CA PRO A 210 -5.23 -0.38 -5.67
C PRO A 210 -5.79 -1.47 -6.61
N PRO A 211 -5.51 -2.75 -6.34
CA PRO A 211 -6.14 -3.86 -7.06
C PRO A 211 -7.68 -3.76 -7.03
N ALA A 212 -8.34 -4.16 -8.12
CA ALA A 212 -9.80 -4.13 -8.20
C ALA A 212 -10.42 -5.14 -7.22
N GLY A 213 -11.49 -4.74 -6.52
CA GLY A 213 -12.22 -5.58 -5.55
C GLY A 213 -11.95 -5.27 -4.07
N VAL A 214 -11.12 -4.27 -3.77
CA VAL A 214 -10.84 -3.84 -2.39
C VAL A 214 -11.70 -2.62 -2.04
N GLU A 215 -12.70 -2.82 -1.18
CA GLU A 215 -13.39 -1.71 -0.53
C GLU A 215 -12.39 -1.03 0.43
N ILE A 216 -11.94 0.17 0.06
CA ILE A 216 -11.26 1.06 1.02
C ILE A 216 -12.33 1.49 2.02
N ALA A 217 -12.44 0.77 3.14
CA ALA A 217 -13.36 1.14 4.20
C ALA A 217 -13.06 2.59 4.60
N PRO A 218 -14.01 3.53 4.49
CA PRO A 218 -13.75 4.90 4.87
C PRO A 218 -13.33 4.94 6.35
N PRO A 219 -12.42 5.84 6.74
CA PRO A 219 -11.96 5.91 8.12
C PRO A 219 -13.18 6.10 9.03
N ARG A 220 -13.45 5.10 9.88
CA ARG A 220 -14.50 5.20 10.90
C ARG A 220 -14.17 6.40 11.76
N ARG A 221 -14.93 7.49 11.55
CA ARG A 221 -14.89 8.69 12.37
C ARG A 221 -15.17 8.21 13.80
N GLN A 222 -14.15 8.22 14.66
CA GLN A 222 -14.37 7.97 16.08
C GLN A 222 -15.33 9.05 16.57
N GLU A 223 -16.60 8.68 16.72
CA GLU A 223 -17.56 9.49 17.45
C GLU A 223 -16.97 9.70 18.84
N ARG A 224 -16.52 10.94 19.10
CA ARG A 224 -16.14 11.37 20.44
C ARG A 224 -17.36 11.09 21.31
N SER A 225 -17.25 10.08 22.16
CA SER A 225 -18.29 9.72 23.12
C SER A 225 -18.64 10.98 23.92
N SER A 226 -19.83 11.50 23.66
CA SER A 226 -20.41 12.59 24.43
C SER A 226 -20.67 12.05 25.83
N ARG A 227 -19.78 12.41 26.77
CA ARG A 227 -19.97 12.15 28.20
C ARG A 227 -21.39 12.58 28.61
N PRO A 228 -22.16 11.75 29.36
CA PRO A 228 -23.48 12.14 29.79
C PRO A 228 -23.38 13.32 30.77
N LYS A 229 -24.12 14.40 30.50
CA LYS A 229 -24.29 15.50 31.45
C LYS A 229 -25.00 14.94 32.70
N LYS A 230 -24.29 14.90 33.84
CA LYS A 230 -24.88 14.65 35.16
C LYS A 230 -26.03 15.64 35.40
N SER A 231 -27.25 15.14 35.53
CA SER A 231 -28.41 15.91 35.93
C SER A 231 -28.24 16.39 37.38
N ARG A 232 -28.15 17.70 37.57
CA ARG A 232 -28.22 18.33 38.89
C ARG A 232 -29.64 18.15 39.43
N HIS A 233 -29.79 17.30 40.46
CA HIS A 233 -30.98 17.27 41.30
C HIS A 233 -31.14 18.64 41.99
N ARG A 234 -32.13 19.44 41.54
CA ARG A 234 -32.66 20.56 42.30
C ARG A 234 -33.57 20.01 43.40
N ARG A 235 -33.12 20.07 44.66
CA ARG A 235 -33.99 19.96 45.83
C ARG A 235 -34.86 21.21 45.89
N GLY A 236 -36.12 21.10 45.50
CA GLY A 236 -37.16 22.06 45.82
C GLY A 236 -37.88 21.62 47.09
N SER A 237 -37.59 22.28 48.21
CA SER A 237 -38.39 22.16 49.44
C SER A 237 -39.60 23.08 49.34
N GLY A 238 -40.77 22.52 49.01
CA GLY A 238 -42.04 23.23 48.96
C GLY A 238 -43.08 22.54 49.83
N ARG A 239 -43.27 23.09 51.04
CA ARG A 239 -44.49 23.11 51.88
C ARG A 239 -45.65 22.19 51.46
N SER A 240 -46.01 21.26 52.34
CA SER A 240 -47.39 20.78 52.48
C SER A 240 -48.00 21.34 53.77
N ARG A 241 -49.21 21.89 53.63
CA ARG A 241 -50.12 22.37 54.69
C ARG A 241 -51.34 21.43 54.67
N ARG A 242 -51.96 21.28 55.86
CA ARG A 242 -53.25 20.64 56.20
C ARG A 242 -53.17 19.13 56.49
N ASN A 243 -53.74 18.59 57.56
CA ASN A 243 -54.71 19.11 58.54
C ASN A 243 -54.14 19.16 59.96
#